data_AF-A0A947MT56-F1
#
_entry.id   AF-A0A947MT56-F1
#
_cell.length_a   1.000
_cell.length_b   1.000
_cell.length_c   1.000
_cell.angle_alpha   90.00
_cell.angle_beta   90.00
_cell.angle_gamma   90.00
#
_symmetry.space_group_name_H-M   'P 1'
#
loop_
_entity.id
_entity.type
_entity.pdbx_description
1 polymer ?
#
loop_
_entity_poly.entity_id
_entity_poly.type
_entity_poly.pdbx_seq_one_letter_code
_entity_poly.pdbx_strand_id
1 'polypeptide(L)'
;MSGGDERYTATESDEQALLASLRPSLDAALARERGALGWWRSRPTSVRAGLIALLALVLPIAPTVWTGAAFTSALTMAERAVLIGLSGLSLLLAVGLAMRPLHRPPASRAVTRAILATTLLAPVVVAILALVSHGVGPVGPGVCLRMGLALSLPGLGLVWMSARSPLLGPTAFAAGTVAGLGGYLAIGLHCPHVEALHVLVMHAPIVLTLGLLSALRGLSNRVTSGAGVSPRRG
;
A
#
# COMPACT_ATOMS: atom_id res chain seq x y z
N MET A 1 -35.18 -18.80 -29.55
CA MET A 1 -35.05 -17.44 -29.01
C MET A 1 -33.82 -16.81 -29.62
N SER A 2 -33.99 -16.14 -30.77
CA SER A 2 -32.94 -15.39 -31.45
C SER A 2 -32.86 -13.99 -30.83
N GLY A 3 -31.89 -13.75 -29.96
CA GLY A 3 -31.57 -12.40 -29.51
C GLY A 3 -31.01 -11.62 -30.70
N GLY A 4 -31.78 -10.66 -31.22
CA GLY A 4 -31.35 -9.81 -32.31
C GLY A 4 -30.18 -8.94 -31.85
N ASP A 5 -29.09 -8.94 -32.62
CA ASP A 5 -27.98 -7.99 -32.51
C ASP A 5 -28.49 -6.57 -32.83
N GLU A 6 -29.12 -5.91 -31.85
CA GLU A 6 -29.30 -4.46 -31.89
C GLU A 6 -27.92 -3.82 -31.71
N ARG A 7 -27.22 -3.62 -32.84
CA ARG A 7 -26.01 -2.80 -32.87
C ARG A 7 -26.42 -1.38 -32.53
N TYR A 8 -26.15 -0.99 -31.29
CA TYR A 8 -26.23 0.40 -30.87
C TYR A 8 -25.29 1.22 -31.76
N THR A 9 -25.87 2.01 -32.66
CA THR A 9 -25.15 3.00 -33.46
C THR A 9 -25.30 4.33 -32.73
N ALA A 10 -24.30 4.67 -31.92
CA ALA A 10 -24.26 5.97 -31.26
C ALA A 10 -24.31 7.05 -32.35
N THR A 11 -25.24 7.98 -32.23
CA THR A 11 -25.26 9.14 -33.12
C THR A 11 -24.13 10.10 -32.72
N GLU A 12 -23.67 10.95 -33.64
CA GLU A 12 -22.72 12.02 -33.31
C GLU A 12 -23.23 12.91 -32.17
N SER A 13 -24.55 13.12 -32.08
CA SER A 13 -25.18 13.85 -30.98
C SER A 13 -25.08 13.13 -29.62
N ASP A 14 -25.17 11.79 -29.60
CA ASP A 14 -25.01 11.00 -28.38
C ASP A 14 -23.56 11.05 -27.88
N GLU A 15 -22.59 11.01 -28.80
CA GLU A 15 -21.17 11.13 -28.47
C GLU A 15 -20.83 12.52 -27.91
N GLN A 16 -21.32 13.60 -28.53
CA GLN A 16 -21.11 14.96 -28.04
C GLN A 16 -21.76 15.17 -26.67
N ALA A 17 -22.98 14.66 -26.45
CA ALA A 17 -23.66 14.71 -25.16
C ALA A 17 -22.89 13.94 -24.08
N LEU A 18 -22.36 12.75 -24.42
CA LEU A 18 -21.52 11.96 -23.52
C LEU A 18 -20.23 12.71 -23.17
N LEU A 19 -19.50 13.24 -24.15
CA LEU A 19 -18.27 14.01 -23.92
C LEU A 19 -18.54 15.25 -23.05
N ALA A 20 -19.62 15.98 -23.31
CA ALA A 20 -20.03 17.12 -22.51
C ALA A 20 -20.34 16.72 -21.05
N SER A 21 -20.95 15.55 -20.84
CA SER A 21 -21.22 15.02 -19.49
C SER A 21 -19.95 14.60 -18.75
N LEU A 22 -18.93 14.12 -19.46
CA LEU A 22 -17.66 13.66 -18.87
C LEU A 22 -16.72 14.82 -18.56
N ARG A 23 -16.81 15.93 -19.28
CA ARG A 23 -15.85 17.06 -19.19
C ARG A 23 -15.70 17.65 -17.79
N PRO A 24 -16.75 17.94 -17.01
CA PRO A 24 -16.60 18.45 -15.64
C PRO A 24 -15.85 17.47 -14.73
N SER A 25 -16.09 16.16 -14.89
CA SER A 25 -15.42 15.12 -14.10
C SER A 25 -13.93 15.03 -14.44
N LEU A 26 -13.59 15.19 -15.72
CA LEU A 26 -12.22 15.22 -16.21
C LEU A 26 -11.49 16.47 -15.73
N ASP A 27 -12.11 17.65 -15.82
CA ASP A 27 -11.53 18.91 -15.35
C ASP A 27 -11.28 18.88 -13.84
N ALA A 28 -12.21 18.33 -13.06
CA ALA A 28 -12.03 18.12 -11.62
C ALA A 28 -10.91 17.10 -11.33
N ALA A 29 -10.76 16.06 -12.14
CA ALA A 29 -9.65 15.11 -12.02
C ALA A 29 -8.31 15.78 -12.32
N LEU A 30 -8.19 16.52 -13.44
CA LEU A 30 -6.99 17.24 -13.85
C LEU A 30 -6.60 18.33 -12.84
N ALA A 31 -7.58 19.03 -12.24
CA ALA A 31 -7.31 20.01 -11.20
C ALA A 31 -6.68 19.38 -9.94
N ARG A 32 -7.02 18.13 -9.62
CA ARG A 32 -6.39 17.35 -8.52
C ARG A 32 -5.00 16.83 -8.88
N GLU A 33 -4.65 16.75 -10.16
CA GLU A 33 -3.35 16.31 -10.66
C GLU A 33 -2.35 17.46 -10.86
N ARG A 34 -2.42 18.49 -10.02
CA ARG A 34 -1.45 19.60 -10.02
C ARG A 34 -0.33 19.39 -9.00
N GLY A 35 0.75 20.16 -9.13
CA GLY A 35 1.88 20.17 -8.19
C GLY A 35 2.70 18.87 -8.19
N ALA A 36 3.18 18.45 -7.01
CA ALA A 36 4.06 17.30 -6.87
C ALA A 36 3.41 15.97 -7.30
N LEU A 37 2.11 15.78 -7.06
CA LEU A 37 1.38 14.58 -7.47
C LEU A 37 1.25 14.52 -9.00
N GLY A 38 0.92 15.65 -9.63
CA GLY A 38 0.90 15.78 -11.09
C GLY A 38 2.25 15.47 -11.71
N TRP A 39 3.30 16.11 -11.17
CA TRP A 39 4.69 15.89 -11.59
C TRP A 39 5.11 14.43 -11.46
N TRP A 40 4.72 13.74 -10.37
CA TRP A 40 5.03 12.33 -10.17
C TRP A 40 4.32 11.44 -11.19
N ARG A 41 3.02 11.68 -11.42
CA ARG A 41 2.20 10.87 -12.33
C ARG A 41 2.52 11.09 -13.80
N SER A 42 3.00 12.28 -14.17
CA SER A 42 3.42 12.60 -15.53
C SER A 42 4.75 11.95 -15.94
N ARG A 43 5.49 11.33 -15.00
CA ARG A 43 6.76 10.65 -15.32
C ARG A 43 6.50 9.35 -16.09
N PRO A 44 7.40 8.99 -17.03
CA PRO A 44 7.36 7.68 -17.67
C PRO A 44 7.31 6.55 -16.64
N THR A 45 6.62 5.45 -16.98
CA THR A 45 6.44 4.32 -16.05
C THR A 45 7.78 3.73 -15.59
N SER A 46 8.79 3.69 -16.46
CA SER A 46 10.14 3.25 -16.12
C SER A 46 10.82 4.15 -15.07
N VAL A 47 10.73 5.47 -15.23
CA VAL A 47 11.26 6.44 -14.26
C VAL A 47 10.57 6.30 -12.92
N ARG A 48 9.23 6.17 -12.90
CA ARG A 48 8.47 5.92 -11.68
C ARG A 48 8.91 4.62 -11.00
N ALA A 49 9.02 3.53 -11.77
CA ALA A 49 9.47 2.24 -11.24
C ALA A 49 10.89 2.34 -10.63
N GLY A 50 11.81 3.04 -11.29
CA GLY A 50 13.15 3.28 -10.77
C GLY A 50 13.14 4.08 -9.46
N LEU A 51 12.35 5.16 -9.38
CA LEU A 51 12.20 5.95 -8.16
C LEU A 51 11.53 5.14 -7.03
N ILE A 52 10.52 4.32 -7.34
CA ILE A 52 9.88 3.44 -6.36
C ILE A 52 10.87 2.39 -5.85
N ALA A 53 11.67 1.78 -6.74
CA ALA A 53 12.69 0.81 -6.36
C ALA A 53 13.78 1.44 -5.49
N LEU A 54 14.23 2.64 -5.84
CA LEU A 54 15.16 3.41 -5.02
C LEU A 54 14.56 3.71 -3.64
N LEU A 55 13.31 4.18 -3.56
CA LEU A 55 12.64 4.45 -2.29
C LEU A 55 12.42 3.17 -1.48
N ALA A 56 12.10 2.05 -2.11
CA ALA A 56 11.95 0.75 -1.47
C ALA A 56 13.26 0.24 -0.86
N LEU A 57 14.40 0.64 -1.40
CA LEU A 57 15.71 0.36 -0.83
C LEU A 57 16.10 1.37 0.26
N VAL A 58 15.86 2.66 0.03
CA VAL A 58 16.26 3.75 0.94
C VAL A 58 15.44 3.75 2.23
N LEU A 59 14.12 3.54 2.17
CA LEU A 59 13.25 3.60 3.35
C LEU A 59 13.63 2.64 4.49
N PRO A 60 13.96 1.36 4.25
CA PRO A 60 14.44 0.47 5.31
C PRO A 60 15.90 0.74 5.73
N ILE A 61 16.72 1.35 4.87
CA ILE A 61 18.14 1.61 5.16
C ILE A 61 18.32 2.92 5.94
N ALA A 62 17.63 4.00 5.57
CA ALA A 62 17.83 5.32 6.16
C ALA A 62 17.74 5.33 7.70
N PRO A 63 16.78 4.63 8.34
CA PRO A 63 16.72 4.58 9.78
C PRO A 63 17.90 3.78 10.38
N THR A 64 18.44 2.77 9.70
CA THR A 64 19.63 2.02 10.18
C THR A 64 20.87 2.89 10.23
N VAL A 65 21.01 3.78 9.25
CA VAL A 65 22.08 4.77 9.22
C VAL A 65 21.87 5.80 10.34
N TRP A 66 20.64 6.25 10.57
CA TRP A 66 20.34 7.28 11.57
C TRP A 66 20.46 6.79 13.00
N THR A 67 19.93 5.61 13.33
CA THR A 67 20.00 5.04 14.68
C THR A 67 21.38 4.47 15.02
N GLY A 68 22.26 4.35 14.02
CA GLY A 68 23.60 3.81 14.17
C GLY A 68 23.64 2.31 14.52
N ALA A 69 24.84 1.82 14.84
CA ALA A 69 25.08 0.41 15.16
C ALA A 69 24.37 -0.07 16.44
N ALA A 70 24.01 0.85 17.35
CA ALA A 70 23.57 0.58 18.72
C ALA A 70 22.33 -0.34 18.82
N PHE A 71 21.42 -0.28 17.84
CA PHE A 71 20.19 -1.10 17.83
C PHE A 71 20.28 -2.34 16.94
N THR A 72 21.41 -2.51 16.27
CA THR A 72 21.52 -3.49 15.18
C THR A 72 22.41 -4.68 15.54
N SER A 73 23.17 -4.62 16.63
CA SER A 73 24.17 -5.63 17.00
C SER A 73 23.62 -7.05 17.18
N ALA A 74 22.32 -7.20 17.44
CA ALA A 74 21.66 -8.51 17.58
C ALA A 74 21.51 -9.27 16.26
N LEU A 75 21.55 -8.59 15.11
CA LEU A 75 21.37 -9.18 13.79
C LEU A 75 22.70 -9.24 13.02
N THR A 76 22.99 -10.39 12.46
CA THR A 76 24.06 -10.58 11.48
C THR A 76 23.80 -9.73 10.22
N MET A 77 24.85 -9.45 9.45
CA MET A 77 24.70 -8.69 8.18
C MET A 77 23.78 -9.39 7.18
N ALA A 78 23.78 -10.72 7.18
CA ALA A 78 22.90 -11.52 6.32
C ALA A 78 21.42 -11.34 6.72
N GLU A 79 21.09 -11.44 8.02
CA GLU A 79 19.73 -11.25 8.51
C GLU A 79 19.22 -9.83 8.22
N ARG A 80 20.07 -8.82 8.39
CA ARG A 80 19.73 -7.43 8.03
C ARG A 80 19.45 -7.29 6.54
N ALA A 81 20.30 -7.86 5.69
CA ALA A 81 20.11 -7.81 4.24
C ALA A 81 18.80 -8.49 3.84
N VAL A 82 18.46 -9.63 4.46
CA VAL A 82 17.19 -10.32 4.25
C VAL A 82 16.01 -9.45 4.67
N LEU A 83 16.03 -8.86 5.88
CA LEU A 83 14.93 -8.01 6.36
C LEU A 83 14.77 -6.73 5.52
N ILE A 84 15.86 -6.08 5.12
CA ILE A 84 15.85 -4.94 4.19
C ILE A 84 15.25 -5.37 2.84
N GLY A 85 15.70 -6.49 2.30
CA GLY A 85 15.21 -7.04 1.04
C GLY A 85 13.72 -7.37 1.07
N LEU A 86 13.25 -8.03 2.13
CA LEU A 86 11.83 -8.36 2.32
C LEU A 86 10.98 -7.09 2.52
N SER A 87 11.49 -6.11 3.28
CA SER A 87 10.83 -4.81 3.46
C SER A 87 10.68 -4.08 2.13
N GLY A 88 11.76 -3.97 1.35
CA GLY A 88 11.73 -3.36 0.03
C GLY A 88 10.82 -4.10 -0.95
N LEU A 89 10.88 -5.44 -0.96
CA LEU A 89 10.01 -6.28 -1.79
C LEU A 89 8.54 -6.08 -1.45
N SER A 90 8.19 -6.00 -0.17
CA SER A 90 6.80 -5.73 0.23
C SER A 90 6.32 -4.37 -0.29
N LEU A 91 7.14 -3.31 -0.20
CA LEU A 91 6.77 -2.01 -0.75
C LEU A 91 6.60 -2.06 -2.28
N LEU A 92 7.50 -2.75 -2.98
CA LEU A 92 7.39 -2.96 -4.42
C LEU A 92 6.09 -3.68 -4.79
N LEU A 93 5.71 -4.71 -4.03
CA LEU A 93 4.45 -5.43 -4.24
C LEU A 93 3.24 -4.53 -3.96
N ALA A 94 3.25 -3.75 -2.87
CA ALA A 94 2.17 -2.83 -2.53
C ALA A 94 1.96 -1.77 -3.64
N VAL A 95 3.06 -1.18 -4.12
CA VAL A 95 3.01 -0.20 -5.19
C VAL A 95 2.66 -0.84 -6.54
N GLY A 96 3.13 -2.06 -6.81
CA GLY A 96 2.76 -2.83 -8.00
C GLY A 96 1.26 -3.12 -8.07
N LEU A 97 0.64 -3.47 -6.93
CA LEU A 97 -0.82 -3.61 -6.82
C LEU A 97 -1.53 -2.28 -7.13
N ALA A 98 -0.99 -1.16 -6.66
CA ALA A 98 -1.56 0.17 -6.88
C ALA A 98 -1.38 0.70 -8.31
N MET A 99 -0.27 0.36 -8.96
CA MET A 99 0.05 0.77 -10.33
C MET A 99 -0.62 -0.08 -11.41
N ARG A 100 -1.44 -1.07 -11.03
CA ARG A 100 -2.12 -1.97 -11.98
C ARG A 100 -2.83 -1.14 -13.06
N PRO A 101 -2.61 -1.43 -14.35
CA PRO A 101 -3.24 -0.68 -15.43
C PRO A 101 -4.76 -0.76 -15.38
N LEU A 102 -5.44 0.35 -15.70
CA LEU A 102 -6.90 0.46 -15.67
C LEU A 102 -7.60 -0.49 -16.66
N HIS A 103 -6.95 -0.81 -17.77
CA HIS A 103 -7.48 -1.75 -18.77
C HIS A 103 -7.38 -3.21 -18.34
N ARG A 104 -6.63 -3.54 -17.28
CA ARG A 104 -6.56 -4.91 -16.77
C ARG A 104 -7.71 -5.14 -15.80
N PRO A 105 -8.36 -6.32 -15.84
CA PRO A 105 -9.39 -6.66 -14.86
C PRO A 105 -8.81 -6.55 -13.44
N PRO A 106 -9.63 -6.33 -12.40
CA PRO A 106 -9.15 -6.31 -11.02
C PRO A 106 -8.48 -7.65 -10.63
N ALA A 107 -7.70 -7.65 -9.56
CA ALA A 107 -7.13 -8.90 -9.03
C ALA A 107 -8.27 -9.87 -8.68
N SER A 108 -8.06 -11.16 -8.96
CA SER A 108 -9.04 -12.18 -8.57
C SER A 108 -9.22 -12.20 -7.05
N ARG A 109 -10.39 -12.62 -6.60
CA ARG A 109 -10.68 -12.75 -5.16
C ARG A 109 -9.70 -13.71 -4.48
N ALA A 110 -9.28 -14.78 -5.17
CA ALA A 110 -8.30 -15.74 -4.69
C ALA A 110 -6.93 -15.08 -4.46
N VAL A 111 -6.42 -14.31 -5.44
CA VAL A 111 -5.14 -13.60 -5.31
C VAL A 111 -5.20 -12.58 -4.16
N THR A 112 -6.30 -11.82 -4.07
CA THR A 112 -6.46 -10.84 -2.99
C THR A 112 -6.50 -11.52 -1.61
N ARG A 113 -7.23 -12.63 -1.48
CA ARG A 113 -7.27 -13.41 -0.23
C ARG A 113 -5.90 -14.01 0.10
N ALA A 114 -5.16 -14.50 -0.89
CA ALA A 114 -3.82 -15.03 -0.68
C ALA A 114 -2.88 -13.94 -0.15
N ILE A 115 -2.89 -12.74 -0.74
CA ILE A 115 -2.10 -11.59 -0.26
C ILE A 115 -2.50 -11.22 1.17
N LEU A 116 -3.79 -11.18 1.48
CA LEU A 116 -4.25 -10.87 2.83
C LEU A 116 -3.84 -11.96 3.83
N ALA A 117 -4.03 -13.23 3.48
CA ALA A 117 -3.63 -14.33 4.34
C ALA A 117 -2.12 -14.30 4.61
N THR A 118 -1.29 -14.12 3.58
CA THR A 118 0.17 -14.08 3.77
C THR A 118 0.61 -12.86 4.58
N THR A 119 0.05 -11.67 4.30
CA THR A 119 0.42 -10.45 5.05
C THR A 119 -0.04 -10.46 6.50
N LEU A 120 -1.19 -11.07 6.81
CA LEU A 120 -1.71 -11.17 8.17
C LEU A 120 -1.09 -12.32 8.96
N LEU A 121 -0.71 -13.43 8.31
CA LEU A 121 -0.04 -14.55 8.95
C LEU A 121 1.47 -14.29 9.15
N ALA A 122 2.10 -13.46 8.31
CA ALA A 122 3.54 -13.20 8.41
C ALA A 122 3.97 -12.71 9.82
N PRO A 123 3.29 -11.75 10.48
CA PRO A 123 3.62 -11.36 11.85
C PRO A 123 3.51 -12.50 12.87
N VAL A 124 2.54 -13.41 12.68
CA VAL A 124 2.35 -14.57 13.57
C VAL A 124 3.49 -15.57 13.39
N VAL A 125 3.85 -15.88 12.14
CA VAL A 125 4.97 -16.78 11.83
C VAL A 125 6.28 -16.22 12.40
N VAL A 126 6.54 -14.92 12.20
CA VAL A 126 7.73 -14.26 12.76
C VAL A 126 7.71 -14.30 14.29
N ALA A 127 6.57 -14.05 14.93
CA ALA A 127 6.45 -14.16 16.40
C ALA A 127 6.72 -15.59 16.90
N ILE A 128 6.22 -16.62 16.20
CA ILE A 128 6.49 -18.03 16.54
C ILE A 128 7.99 -18.34 16.42
N LEU A 129 8.63 -17.87 15.34
CA LEU A 129 10.07 -18.04 15.16
C LEU A 129 10.88 -17.27 16.21
N ALA A 130 10.31 -16.24 16.83
CA ALA A 130 10.97 -15.47 17.87
C ALA A 130 10.79 -16.07 19.28
N LEU A 131 9.95 -17.10 19.45
CA LEU A 131 9.80 -17.82 20.74
C LEU A 131 11.10 -18.50 21.20
N VAL A 132 11.99 -18.82 20.26
CA VAL A 132 13.28 -19.46 20.59
C VAL A 132 14.35 -18.46 21.05
N SER A 133 14.08 -17.16 20.98
CA SER A 133 15.02 -16.09 21.33
C SER A 133 14.61 -15.38 22.62
N HIS A 134 15.52 -15.28 23.59
CA HIS A 134 15.28 -14.60 24.87
C HIS A 134 15.89 -13.19 24.79
N GLY A 135 15.05 -12.17 24.74
CA GLY A 135 15.46 -10.76 24.77
C GLY A 135 15.12 -10.10 26.11
N VAL A 136 15.91 -9.11 26.54
CA VAL A 136 15.76 -8.41 27.83
C VAL A 136 15.47 -6.92 27.62
N GLY A 137 14.56 -6.37 28.43
CA GLY A 137 14.45 -4.94 28.74
C GLY A 137 13.11 -4.28 28.37
N PRO A 138 12.71 -3.17 29.02
CA PRO A 138 11.48 -2.46 28.68
C PRO A 138 11.77 -1.21 27.83
N VAL A 139 11.50 -1.26 26.53
CA VAL A 139 11.19 -0.03 25.76
C VAL A 139 9.69 0.23 25.92
N GLY A 140 9.33 1.46 26.31
CA GLY A 140 7.93 1.81 26.57
C GLY A 140 7.01 1.45 25.40
N PRO A 141 5.79 0.92 25.67
CA PRO A 141 4.93 0.32 24.66
C PRO A 141 4.63 1.28 23.46
N GLY A 142 4.56 2.58 23.68
CA GLY A 142 4.27 3.51 22.59
C GLY A 142 5.41 3.73 21.57
N VAL A 143 6.65 3.34 21.84
CA VAL A 143 7.79 3.71 20.98
C VAL A 143 7.85 2.87 19.71
N CYS A 144 7.77 1.55 19.81
CA CYS A 144 7.85 0.65 18.65
C CYS A 144 6.70 0.89 17.66
N LEU A 145 5.48 1.12 18.17
CA LEU A 145 4.33 1.45 17.33
C LEU A 145 4.52 2.79 16.59
N ARG A 146 4.94 3.85 17.29
CA ARG A 146 5.17 5.17 16.68
C ARG A 146 6.28 5.12 15.64
N MET A 147 7.40 4.49 15.96
CA MET A 147 8.52 4.32 15.03
C MET A 147 8.05 3.52 13.82
N GLY A 148 7.33 2.42 14.04
CA GLY A 148 6.76 1.61 12.98
C GLY A 148 5.84 2.35 12.03
N LEU A 149 4.91 3.13 12.58
CA LEU A 149 4.07 4.00 11.77
C LEU A 149 4.89 5.04 11.02
N ALA A 150 5.89 5.68 11.65
CA ALA A 150 6.77 6.64 10.99
C ALA A 150 7.54 6.02 9.81
N LEU A 151 7.96 4.75 9.92
CA LEU A 151 8.63 4.02 8.84
C LEU A 151 7.67 3.56 7.73
N SER A 152 6.44 3.23 8.10
CA SER A 152 5.47 2.64 7.16
C SER A 152 4.66 3.69 6.39
N LEU A 153 4.36 4.83 7.01
CA LEU A 153 3.53 5.89 6.43
C LEU A 153 4.11 6.44 5.10
N PRO A 154 5.42 6.66 4.95
CA PRO A 154 6.02 7.02 3.66
C PRO A 154 5.74 5.97 2.57
N GLY A 155 5.82 4.68 2.92
CA GLY A 155 5.49 3.59 2.01
C GLY A 155 4.02 3.60 1.58
N LEU A 156 3.10 3.81 2.53
CA LEU A 156 1.67 3.97 2.22
C LEU A 156 1.39 5.21 1.36
N GLY A 157 2.07 6.32 1.64
CA GLY A 157 2.02 7.53 0.81
C GLY A 157 2.44 7.25 -0.63
N LEU A 158 3.53 6.49 -0.82
CA LEU A 158 4.01 6.09 -2.14
C LEU A 158 2.99 5.20 -2.88
N VAL A 159 2.32 4.29 -2.18
CA VAL A 159 1.22 3.47 -2.72
C VAL A 159 0.09 4.36 -3.22
N TRP A 160 -0.36 5.33 -2.42
CA TRP A 160 -1.44 6.25 -2.80
C TRP A 160 -1.07 7.20 -3.94
N MET A 161 0.13 7.78 -3.91
CA MET A 161 0.64 8.65 -4.97
C MET A 161 0.78 7.91 -6.30
N SER A 162 1.15 6.63 -6.22
CA SER A 162 1.37 5.80 -7.40
C SER A 162 0.12 5.14 -7.97
N ALA A 163 -0.97 5.09 -7.19
CA ALA A 163 -2.22 4.50 -7.62
C ALA A 163 -2.78 5.17 -8.88
N ARG A 164 -3.12 4.37 -9.90
CA ARG A 164 -3.71 4.86 -11.18
C ARG A 164 -5.23 5.09 -11.09
N SER A 165 -5.88 4.47 -10.11
CA SER A 165 -7.29 4.67 -9.77
C SER A 165 -7.43 4.76 -8.25
N PRO A 166 -8.57 5.26 -7.75
CA PRO A 166 -8.92 5.07 -6.35
C PRO A 166 -8.83 3.58 -5.98
N LEU A 167 -8.00 3.25 -5.00
CA LEU A 167 -7.97 1.91 -4.43
C LEU A 167 -9.22 1.73 -3.58
N LEU A 168 -9.98 0.66 -3.83
CA LEU A 168 -11.29 0.49 -3.24
C LEU A 168 -11.46 -0.89 -2.61
N GLY A 169 -12.10 -0.95 -1.43
CA GLY A 169 -12.50 -2.21 -0.81
C GLY A 169 -11.31 -3.12 -0.48
N PRO A 170 -11.39 -4.44 -0.76
CA PRO A 170 -10.36 -5.41 -0.37
C PRO A 170 -8.96 -5.13 -0.95
N THR A 171 -8.87 -4.54 -2.15
CA THR A 171 -7.57 -4.21 -2.76
C THR A 171 -6.89 -3.03 -2.08
N ALA A 172 -7.66 -2.05 -1.60
CA ALA A 172 -7.13 -0.95 -0.80
C ALA A 172 -6.58 -1.47 0.53
N PHE A 173 -7.36 -2.31 1.21
CA PHE A 173 -6.93 -2.96 2.44
C PHE A 173 -5.65 -3.78 2.22
N ALA A 174 -5.62 -4.63 1.19
CA ALA A 174 -4.44 -5.43 0.85
C ALA A 174 -3.20 -4.59 0.53
N ALA A 175 -3.32 -3.51 -0.26
CA ALA A 175 -2.19 -2.63 -0.54
C ALA A 175 -1.66 -1.96 0.74
N GLY A 176 -2.56 -1.59 1.66
CA GLY A 176 -2.21 -1.03 2.96
C GLY A 176 -1.54 -2.04 3.90
N THR A 177 -2.04 -3.29 3.96
CA THR A 177 -1.41 -4.34 4.79
C THR A 177 -0.05 -4.75 4.25
N VAL A 178 0.13 -4.84 2.93
CA VAL A 178 1.44 -5.12 2.33
C VAL A 178 2.43 -3.98 2.64
N ALA A 179 2.02 -2.72 2.54
CA ALA A 179 2.86 -1.59 2.93
C ALA A 179 3.20 -1.60 4.43
N GLY A 180 2.22 -1.96 5.28
CA GLY A 180 2.43 -2.11 6.71
C GLY A 180 3.34 -3.28 7.09
N LEU A 181 3.32 -4.37 6.32
CA LEU A 181 4.28 -5.46 6.50
C LEU A 181 5.72 -4.98 6.28
N GLY A 182 5.94 -4.07 5.32
CA GLY A 182 7.25 -3.47 5.09
C GLY A 182 7.79 -2.72 6.30
N GLY A 183 6.96 -1.91 6.95
CA GLY A 183 7.39 -1.23 8.17
C GLY A 183 7.43 -2.14 9.41
N TYR A 184 6.57 -3.15 9.49
CA TYR A 184 6.69 -4.22 10.49
C TYR A 184 8.07 -4.88 10.43
N LEU A 185 8.52 -5.25 9.23
CA LEU A 185 9.85 -5.85 9.00
C LEU A 185 10.97 -4.85 9.27
N ALA A 186 10.80 -3.59 8.84
CA ALA A 186 11.79 -2.54 9.08
C ALA A 186 12.00 -2.28 10.58
N ILE A 187 10.96 -2.30 11.41
CA ILE A 187 11.12 -2.18 12.87
C ILE A 187 11.93 -3.33 13.44
N GLY A 188 11.83 -4.53 12.86
CA GLY A 188 12.67 -5.67 13.25
C GLY A 188 14.17 -5.37 13.18
N LEU A 189 14.59 -4.41 12.34
CA LEU A 189 15.98 -3.94 12.25
C LEU A 189 16.40 -3.01 13.40
N HIS A 190 15.43 -2.44 14.13
CA HIS A 190 15.65 -1.38 15.13
C HIS A 190 15.16 -1.73 16.53
N CYS A 191 14.28 -2.72 16.66
CA CYS A 191 13.71 -3.11 17.93
C CYS A 191 14.65 -4.11 18.62
N PRO A 192 15.19 -3.79 19.80
CA PRO A 192 16.00 -4.74 20.56
C PRO A 192 15.15 -5.86 21.19
N HIS A 193 13.81 -5.72 21.20
CA HIS A 193 12.89 -6.70 21.77
C HIS A 193 12.38 -7.65 20.71
N VAL A 194 12.96 -8.84 20.71
CA VAL A 194 12.56 -9.96 19.85
C VAL A 194 11.58 -10.92 20.54
N GLU A 195 11.09 -10.59 21.74
CA GLU A 195 10.11 -11.45 22.41
C GLU A 195 8.83 -11.58 21.55
N ALA A 196 8.34 -12.80 21.38
CA ALA A 196 7.18 -13.11 20.55
C ALA A 196 5.95 -12.25 20.89
N LEU A 197 5.66 -12.07 22.19
CA LEU A 197 4.56 -11.23 22.65
C LEU A 197 4.76 -9.75 22.28
N HIS A 198 5.97 -9.23 22.43
CA HIS A 198 6.29 -7.87 22.02
C HIS A 198 6.09 -7.67 20.52
N VAL A 199 6.63 -8.58 19.70
CA VAL A 199 6.49 -8.51 18.23
C VAL A 199 5.01 -8.59 17.83
N LEU A 200 4.25 -9.49 18.44
CA LEU A 200 2.84 -9.67 18.10
C LEU A 200 1.96 -8.51 18.56
N VAL A 201 2.17 -7.97 19.76
CA VAL A 201 1.32 -6.91 20.33
C VAL A 201 1.75 -5.52 19.85
N MET A 202 3.03 -5.29 19.64
CA MET A 202 3.57 -3.95 19.37
C MET A 202 3.83 -3.70 17.88
N HIS A 203 4.23 -4.72 17.12
CA HIS A 203 4.55 -4.56 15.70
C HIS A 203 3.38 -4.98 14.81
N ALA A 204 2.71 -6.12 15.09
CA ALA A 204 1.65 -6.62 14.21
C ALA A 204 0.48 -5.64 13.98
N PRO A 205 0.05 -4.81 14.96
CA PRO A 205 -1.01 -3.83 14.72
C PRO A 205 -0.73 -2.84 13.58
N ILE A 206 0.54 -2.57 13.27
CA ILE A 206 0.93 -1.65 12.19
C ILE A 206 0.36 -2.12 10.85
N VAL A 207 0.46 -3.42 10.58
CA VAL A 207 -0.09 -4.05 9.37
C VAL A 207 -1.59 -3.77 9.26
N LEU A 208 -2.32 -3.98 10.35
CA LEU A 208 -3.77 -3.78 10.41
C LEU A 208 -4.16 -2.30 10.31
N THR A 209 -3.46 -1.43 11.03
CA THR A 209 -3.72 0.01 11.03
C THR A 209 -3.57 0.59 9.63
N LEU A 210 -2.51 0.22 8.89
CA LEU A 210 -2.29 0.75 7.55
C LEU A 210 -3.23 0.14 6.51
N GLY A 211 -3.58 -1.14 6.66
CA GLY A 211 -4.67 -1.74 5.91
C GLY A 211 -5.97 -0.94 6.07
N LEU A 212 -6.34 -0.65 7.32
CA LEU A 212 -7.56 0.09 7.65
C LEU A 212 -7.52 1.52 7.11
N LEU A 213 -6.42 2.25 7.31
CA LEU A 213 -6.25 3.61 6.78
C LEU A 213 -6.40 3.65 5.26
N SER A 214 -5.82 2.67 4.55
CA SER A 214 -5.95 2.54 3.10
C SER A 214 -7.41 2.26 2.68
N ALA A 215 -8.10 1.38 3.39
CA ALA A 215 -9.52 1.09 3.14
C ALA A 215 -10.42 2.31 3.37
N LEU A 216 -10.20 3.05 4.47
CA LEU A 216 -10.92 4.28 4.81
C LEU A 216 -10.70 5.37 3.77
N ARG A 217 -9.46 5.55 3.30
CA ARG A 217 -9.13 6.46 2.19
C ARG A 217 -9.93 6.10 0.94
N GLY A 218 -10.02 4.80 0.63
CA GLY A 218 -10.82 4.28 -0.48
C GLY A 218 -12.32 4.61 -0.33
N LEU A 219 -12.89 4.45 0.86
CA LEU A 219 -14.29 4.80 1.13
C LEU A 219 -14.56 6.30 0.94
N SER A 220 -13.68 7.17 1.46
CA SER A 220 -13.77 8.62 1.28
C SER A 220 -13.76 9.03 -0.20
N ASN A 221 -12.94 8.36 -1.02
CA ASN A 221 -12.90 8.58 -2.46
C ASN A 221 -14.19 8.12 -3.17
N ARG A 222 -14.90 7.11 -2.65
CA ARG A 222 -16.21 6.70 -3.22
C ARG A 222 -17.29 7.73 -2.93
N VAL A 223 -17.37 8.23 -1.70
CA VAL A 223 -18.40 9.21 -1.30
C VAL A 223 -18.28 10.48 -2.15
N THR A 224 -17.05 10.93 -2.37
CA THR A 224 -16.77 12.11 -3.21
C THR A 224 -17.03 11.90 -4.70
N SER A 225 -16.92 10.66 -5.19
CA SER A 225 -17.16 10.32 -6.60
C SER A 225 -18.63 9.95 -6.89
N GLY A 226 -19.35 9.40 -5.90
CA GLY A 226 -20.71 8.86 -6.04
C GLY A 226 -21.84 9.88 -5.90
N ALA A 227 -21.56 11.08 -5.40
CA ALA A 227 -22.57 12.15 -5.27
C ALA A 227 -23.14 12.65 -6.61
N GLY A 228 -22.66 12.17 -7.76
CA GLY A 228 -23.07 12.64 -9.10
C GLY A 228 -23.86 11.64 -9.96
N VAL A 229 -23.96 10.35 -9.60
CA VAL A 229 -24.62 9.35 -10.46
C VAL A 229 -25.59 8.51 -9.64
N SER A 230 -26.79 9.04 -9.41
CA SER A 230 -27.92 8.21 -8.98
C SER A 230 -28.24 7.28 -10.14
N PRO A 231 -28.18 5.94 -9.99
CA PRO A 231 -28.69 5.04 -11.02
C PRO A 231 -30.18 5.35 -11.16
N ARG A 232 -30.58 5.92 -12.30
CA ARG A 232 -32.00 5.91 -12.68
C ARG A 232 -32.38 4.44 -12.75
N ARG A 233 -33.13 3.98 -11.75
CA ARG A 233 -33.86 2.72 -11.85
C ARG A 233 -34.89 2.93 -12.96
N GLY A 234 -34.54 2.50 -14.17
CA GLY A 234 -35.49 2.25 -15.25
C GLY A 234 -36.11 0.89 -15.04
#